data_AF-A0A353XYT5-F1
#
_entry.id   AF-A0A353XYT5-F1
#
_cell.length_a   1.000
_cell.length_b   1.000
_cell.length_c   1.000
_cell.angle_alpha   90.00
_cell.angle_beta   90.00
_cell.angle_gamma   90.00
#
_symmetry.space_group_name_H-M   'P 1'
#
loop_
_entity.id
_entity.type
_entity.pdbx_description
1 polymer ?
#
loop_
_entity_poly.entity_id
_entity_poly.type
_entity_poly.pdbx_seq_one_letter_code
_entity_poly.pdbx_strand_id
1 'polypeptide(L)' 'MTMMKQQQIIKVSSKDLPLSCPRPGDEAWNMHPRVFLPLKGTDDVAVCPYCGASYRLSDEE' A
#
# COMPACT_ATOMS: atom_id res chain seq x y z
N MET A 1 11.99 -18.17 15.33
CA MET A 1 10.84 -18.61 14.52
C MET A 1 9.61 -18.07 15.23
N THR A 2 8.87 -17.05 14.80
CA THR A 2 8.50 -16.57 13.47
C THR A 2 8.12 -15.10 13.63
N MET A 3 8.73 -14.20 12.85
CA MET A 3 8.44 -12.77 12.95
C MET A 3 7.05 -12.51 12.38
N MET A 4 6.13 -12.08 13.23
CA MET A 4 4.79 -11.63 12.83
C MET A 4 4.96 -10.32 12.08
N LYS A 5 4.79 -10.34 10.76
CA LYS A 5 4.76 -9.12 9.94
C LYS A 5 3.51 -8.33 10.36
N GLN A 6 3.71 -7.32 11.20
CA GLN A 6 2.65 -6.41 11.63
C GLN A 6 2.04 -5.76 10.40
N GLN A 7 0.77 -6.03 10.13
CA GLN A 7 0.02 -5.36 9.07
C GLN A 7 -0.22 -3.91 9.48
N GLN A 8 0.75 -3.05 9.20
CA GLN A 8 0.64 -1.61 9.36
C GLN A 8 -0.25 -1.06 8.24
N ILE A 9 -1.32 -0.35 8.61
CA ILE A 9 -2.15 0.37 7.64
C ILE A 9 -1.37 1.58 7.16
N ILE A 10 -0.96 1.57 5.90
CA ILE A 10 -0.15 2.63 5.30
C ILE A 10 -1.08 3.75 4.86
N LYS A 11 -1.01 4.89 5.54
CA LYS A 11 -1.73 6.10 5.12
C LYS A 11 -0.99 6.74 3.94
N VAL A 12 -1.71 7.02 2.88
CA VAL A 12 -1.18 7.62 1.64
C VAL A 12 -2.07 8.79 1.26
N SER A 13 -1.55 9.84 0.65
CA SER A 13 -2.36 10.96 0.14
C SER A 13 -2.43 10.91 -1.38
N SER A 14 -3.29 11.73 -1.99
CA SER A 14 -3.44 11.76 -3.45
C SER A 14 -2.16 12.15 -4.20
N LYS A 15 -1.16 12.74 -3.50
CA LYS A 15 0.18 13.00 -4.03
C LYS A 15 0.98 11.73 -4.34
N ASP A 16 0.62 10.61 -3.72
CA ASP A 16 1.25 9.30 -3.93
C ASP A 16 0.52 8.48 -5.02
N LEU A 17 -0.57 9.02 -5.60
CA LEU A 17 -1.27 8.40 -6.72
C LEU A 17 -0.45 8.58 -8.02
N PRO A 18 -0.35 7.53 -8.87
CA PRO A 18 -0.92 6.20 -8.68
C PRO A 18 -0.10 5.39 -7.67
N LEU A 19 -0.77 4.91 -6.61
CA LEU A 19 -0.11 4.14 -5.56
C LEU A 19 0.41 2.84 -6.16
N SER A 20 1.74 2.71 -6.20
CA SER A 20 2.40 1.51 -6.69
C SER A 20 3.00 0.74 -5.51
N CYS A 21 2.53 -0.50 -5.36
CA CYS A 21 3.14 -1.46 -4.46
C CYS A 21 3.99 -2.42 -5.32
N PRO A 22 5.26 -2.67 -5.01
CA PRO A 22 6.03 -2.26 -3.83
C PRO A 22 6.77 -0.91 -3.99
N ARG A 23 6.98 -0.18 -2.88
CA ARG A 23 7.75 1.07 -2.86
C ARG A 23 9.26 0.79 -2.93
N PRO A 24 10.06 1.65 -3.59
CA PRO A 24 11.52 1.49 -3.64
C PRO A 24 12.10 1.67 -2.23
N GLY A 25 12.50 0.56 -1.59
CA GLY A 25 13.01 0.53 -0.22
C GLY A 25 12.30 -0.47 0.71
N ASP A 26 11.14 -0.99 0.30
CA ASP A 26 10.43 -2.03 1.05
C ASP A 26 11.08 -3.41 0.84
N GLU A 27 11.14 -4.22 1.91
CA GLU A 27 11.61 -5.62 1.85
C GLU A 27 10.81 -6.46 0.84
N ALA A 28 9.58 -6.04 0.51
CA ALA A 28 8.71 -6.68 -0.46
C ALA A 28 9.02 -6.31 -1.92
N TRP A 29 10.03 -5.47 -2.21
CA TRP A 29 10.37 -5.02 -3.56
C TRP A 29 10.59 -6.15 -4.58
N ASN A 30 11.05 -7.32 -4.13
CA ASN A 30 11.29 -8.49 -4.98
C ASN A 30 10.29 -9.65 -4.75
N MET A 31 9.26 -9.45 -3.94
CA MET A 31 8.31 -10.52 -3.57
C MET A 31 7.10 -10.60 -4.50
N HIS A 32 6.78 -9.55 -5.26
CA HIS A 32 5.71 -9.57 -6.25
C HIS A 32 5.88 -8.50 -7.35
N PRO A 33 5.16 -8.64 -8.49
CA PRO A 33 5.16 -7.64 -9.56
C PRO A 33 4.54 -6.30 -9.12
N ARG A 34 5.04 -5.19 -9.66
CA ARG A 34 4.48 -3.86 -9.39
C ARG A 34 3.00 -3.81 -9.78
N VAL A 35 2.14 -3.55 -8.81
CA VAL A 35 0.70 -3.39 -8.99
C VAL A 35 0.29 -1.98 -8.58
N PHE A 36 -0.64 -1.42 -9.34
CA PHE A 36 -1.24 -0.13 -9.05
C PHE A 36 -2.54 -0.36 -8.29
N LEU A 37 -2.64 0.18 -7.07
CA LEU A 37 -3.87 0.13 -6.29
C LEU A 37 -4.75 1.33 -6.67
N PRO A 38 -5.96 1.10 -7.22
CA PRO A 38 -6.85 2.17 -7.64
C PRO A 38 -7.62 2.75 -6.43
N LEU A 39 -6.98 3.64 -5.68
CA LEU A 39 -7.65 4.45 -4.66
C LEU A 39 -8.42 5.57 -5.37
N LYS A 40 -9.75 5.54 -5.33
CA LYS A 40 -10.62 6.49 -6.08
C LYS A 40 -11.28 7.55 -5.20
N GLY A 41 -11.36 7.35 -3.90
CA GLY A 41 -12.08 8.21 -2.97
C GLY A 41 -11.24 8.63 -1.78
N THR A 42 -11.60 9.77 -1.20
CA THR A 42 -11.10 10.21 0.10
C THR A 42 -11.50 9.17 1.15
N ASP A 43 -10.54 8.68 1.93
CA ASP A 43 -10.68 7.56 2.88
C ASP A 43 -10.81 6.15 2.27
N ASP A 44 -10.60 6.00 0.96
CA ASP A 44 -10.65 4.69 0.31
C ASP A 44 -9.51 3.80 0.81
N VAL A 45 -9.80 2.51 1.01
CA VAL A 45 -8.83 1.53 1.52
C VAL A 45 -8.62 0.48 0.45
N ALA A 46 -7.39 0.40 -0.06
CA ALA A 46 -6.99 -0.60 -1.02
C ALA A 46 -6.02 -1.60 -0.36
N VAL A 47 -6.32 -2.88 -0.48
CA VAL A 47 -5.48 -3.96 0.03
C VAL A 47 -4.69 -4.56 -1.14
N CYS A 48 -3.37 -4.67 -0.98
CA CYS A 48 -2.55 -5.32 -1.99
C CYS A 48 -2.80 -6.84 -1.93
N PRO A 49 -3.24 -7.49 -3.03
CA PRO A 49 -3.53 -8.92 -3.05
C PRO A 49 -2.28 -9.80 -2.88
N TYR A 50 -1.08 -9.22 -3.03
CA TYR A 50 0.19 -9.92 -2.88
C TYR A 50 0.80 -9.73 -1.50
N CYS A 51 0.93 -8.48 -1.05
CA CYS A 51 1.53 -8.17 0.24
C CYS A 51 0.58 -8.35 1.43
N GLY A 52 -0.73 -8.30 1.21
CA GLY A 52 -1.72 -8.17 2.29
C GLY A 52 -1.61 -6.85 3.06
N ALA A 53 -0.88 -5.88 2.51
CA ALA A 53 -0.72 -4.54 3.07
C ALA A 53 -1.96 -3.70 2.74
N SER A 54 -2.50 -3.04 3.76
CA SER A 54 -3.67 -2.16 3.63
C SER A 54 -3.20 -0.72 3.47
N TYR A 55 -3.56 -0.09 2.36
CA TYR A 55 -3.28 1.30 2.09
C TYR A 55 -4.56 2.11 2.23
N ARG A 56 -4.51 3.20 2.98
CA ARG A 56 -5.66 4.09 3.20
C ARG A 56 -5.36 5.46 2.61
N LEU A 57 -6.21 5.93 1.69
CA LEU A 57 -6.09 7.26 1.12
C LEU A 57 -6.55 8.30 2.18
N SER A 58 -5.61 8.88 2.91
CA SER A 58 -5.83 10.07 3.72
C SER A 58 -5.51 11.30 2.87
N ASP A 59 -6.48 11.70 2.05
CA ASP A 59 -6.49 13.02 1.44
C ASP A 59 -7.25 13.96 2.37
N GLU A 60 -6.53 14.76 3.14
CA GLU A 60 -7.09 16.04 3.59
C GLU A 60 -7.06 16.92 2.35
N GLU A 61 -8.25 17.28 1.85
CA GLU A 61 -8.43 18.20 0.71
C GLU A 61 -7.66 19.52 0.88
#